data_AF-A0A3D5DKC0-F1
#
_entry.id   AF-A0A3D5DKC0-F1
#
_cell.length_a   1.000
_cell.length_b   1.000
_cell.length_c   1.000
_cell.angle_alpha   90.00
_cell.angle_beta   90.00
_cell.angle_gamma   90.00
#
_symmetry.space_group_name_H-M   'P 1'
#
loop_
_entity.id
_entity.type
_entity.pdbx_description
1 polymer ?
#
loop_
_entity_poly.entity_id
_entity_poly.type
_entity_poly.pdbx_seq_one_letter_code
_entity_poly.pdbx_strand_id
1 'polypeptide(L)'
;LEDLHVRDTVNAGGITAVTTYGLGPLSHLIGARRRRPLRAGAADDPFAGLADTYPRAWACLDALQTCLTGGGGRVGYRQPDAPLPQLPDATEVIEAAPADHLEMPSDAFTGVVFSGIDPRFDQNSFHWLEVAQKEGLMLGLSSLSRISRNSRKLLRVLEFFLAYQARILTTNYLLTSKEVWVRRHELVKPNSEDPMPGFRNLTGLSGAHKKTVESYLAQVSQPNG
;
A
#
# COMPACT_ATOMS: atom_id res chain seq x y z
N LEU A 1 -32.65 -28.34 -12.75
CA LEU A 1 -32.69 -29.08 -11.47
C LEU A 1 -31.24 -29.28 -11.00
N GLU A 2 -30.50 -28.21 -10.65
CA GLU A 2 -30.67 -27.31 -9.47
C GLU A 2 -30.24 -27.99 -8.16
N ASP A 3 -29.46 -27.38 -7.25
CA ASP A 3 -28.48 -26.27 -7.34
C ASP A 3 -27.49 -26.44 -6.14
N LEU A 4 -26.72 -25.51 -5.52
CA LEU A 4 -26.62 -24.05 -5.56
C LEU A 4 -25.18 -23.60 -5.23
N HIS A 5 -24.74 -22.48 -5.81
CA HIS A 5 -23.40 -21.90 -5.58
C HIS A 5 -23.16 -21.42 -4.13
N VAL A 6 -22.10 -21.90 -3.50
CA VAL A 6 -21.42 -21.27 -2.33
C VAL A 6 -19.90 -21.49 -2.54
N ARG A 7 -19.12 -20.60 -3.16
CA ARG A 7 -18.87 -19.15 -2.96
C ARG A 7 -18.31 -18.78 -1.57
N ASP A 8 -17.40 -17.81 -1.59
CA ASP A 8 -16.88 -17.04 -0.46
C ASP A 8 -15.99 -17.75 0.57
N THR A 9 -15.15 -18.68 0.12
CA THR A 9 -13.82 -18.90 0.73
C THR A 9 -12.77 -18.04 0.02
N VAL A 10 -12.11 -17.15 0.77
CA VAL A 10 -10.97 -16.36 0.28
C VAL A 10 -9.88 -17.33 -0.20
N ASN A 11 -9.45 -17.19 -1.46
CA ASN A 11 -8.39 -18.03 -2.04
C ASN A 11 -7.15 -18.01 -1.12
N ALA A 12 -6.57 -19.19 -0.86
CA ALA A 12 -5.40 -19.36 0.00
C ALA A 12 -4.26 -18.41 -0.39
N GLY A 13 -4.04 -18.16 -1.68
CA GLY A 13 -3.04 -17.20 -2.17
C GLY A 13 -3.28 -15.77 -1.68
N GLY A 14 -4.54 -15.33 -1.53
CA GLY A 14 -4.91 -14.02 -1.01
C GLY A 14 -4.67 -13.87 0.50
N ILE A 15 -4.92 -14.92 1.28
CA ILE A 15 -4.57 -14.95 2.71
C ILE A 15 -3.05 -14.91 2.87
N THR A 16 -2.32 -15.79 2.16
CA THR A 16 -0.85 -15.83 2.19
C THR A 16 -0.23 -14.50 1.78
N ALA A 17 -0.75 -13.84 0.74
CA ALA A 17 -0.25 -12.52 0.32
C ALA A 17 -0.38 -11.46 1.43
N VAL A 18 -1.50 -11.42 2.16
CA VAL A 18 -1.69 -10.46 3.26
C VAL A 18 -0.83 -10.80 4.47
N THR A 19 -0.66 -12.07 4.83
CA THR A 19 0.19 -12.48 5.97
C THR A 19 1.68 -12.36 5.68
N THR A 20 2.13 -12.57 4.44
CA THR A 20 3.55 -12.59 4.08
C THR A 20 4.09 -11.22 3.70
N TYR A 21 3.29 -10.35 3.07
CA TYR A 21 3.77 -9.04 2.57
C TYR A 21 3.52 -7.87 3.52
N GLY A 22 3.79 -8.07 4.82
CA GLY A 22 4.00 -7.01 5.82
C GLY A 22 2.76 -6.21 6.24
N LEU A 23 1.56 -6.61 5.82
CA LEU A 23 0.32 -5.86 6.04
C LEU A 23 -0.39 -6.29 7.31
N GLY A 24 0.28 -6.13 8.46
CA GLY A 24 -0.23 -6.45 9.80
C GLY A 24 -1.68 -5.98 10.03
N PRO A 25 -2.03 -4.70 9.76
CA PRO A 25 -3.40 -4.21 9.93
C PRO A 25 -4.42 -4.88 9.00
N LEU A 26 -4.07 -5.23 7.76
CA LEU A 26 -4.96 -6.01 6.88
C LEU A 26 -5.10 -7.47 7.37
N SER A 27 -4.01 -8.07 7.88
CA SER A 27 -4.07 -9.40 8.49
C SER A 27 -4.97 -9.40 9.72
N HIS A 28 -4.95 -8.32 10.50
CA HIS A 28 -5.87 -8.10 11.62
C HIS A 28 -7.32 -7.91 11.16
N LEU A 29 -7.57 -7.01 10.19
CA LEU A 29 -8.89 -6.77 9.61
C LEU A 29 -9.50 -8.05 8.98
N ILE A 30 -8.69 -8.88 8.32
CA ILE A 30 -9.10 -10.20 7.80
C ILE A 30 -9.31 -11.21 8.92
N GLY A 31 -8.51 -11.16 10.00
CA GLY A 31 -8.69 -11.96 11.20
C GLY A 31 -9.99 -11.64 11.96
N ALA A 32 -10.31 -10.36 12.11
CA ALA A 32 -11.47 -9.86 12.84
C ALA A 32 -12.82 -10.29 12.22
N ARG A 33 -12.88 -10.47 10.89
CA ARG A 33 -14.07 -10.98 10.17
C ARG A 33 -14.17 -12.52 10.12
N ARG A 34 -13.30 -13.28 10.80
CA ARG A 34 -13.41 -14.76 10.88
C ARG A 34 -14.50 -15.18 11.88
N ARG A 35 -15.00 -16.43 11.74
CA ARG A 35 -16.01 -17.04 12.65
C ARG A 35 -15.61 -17.12 14.14
N ARG A 36 -14.33 -16.87 14.46
CA ARG A 36 -13.87 -16.46 15.79
C ARG A 36 -13.02 -15.19 15.60
N PRO A 37 -13.57 -13.99 15.86
CA PRO A 37 -12.77 -12.77 15.90
C PRO A 37 -11.72 -12.86 17.00
N LEU A 38 -10.57 -12.21 16.80
CA LEU A 38 -9.76 -11.76 17.93
C LEU A 38 -10.56 -10.70 18.70
N ARG A 39 -10.48 -10.69 20.03
CA ARG A 39 -11.13 -9.64 20.83
C ARG A 39 -10.37 -8.34 20.62
N ALA A 40 -10.99 -7.39 19.91
CA ALA A 40 -10.51 -6.01 19.85
C ALA A 40 -10.40 -5.45 21.27
N GLY A 41 -9.29 -4.77 21.58
CA GLY A 41 -9.04 -4.26 22.92
C GLY A 41 -8.62 -5.33 23.95
N ALA A 42 -8.08 -6.47 23.50
CA ALA A 42 -7.17 -7.24 24.35
C ALA A 42 -5.96 -6.36 24.73
N ALA A 43 -5.41 -6.54 25.94
CA ALA A 43 -4.32 -5.69 26.45
C ALA A 43 -3.07 -5.68 25.54
N ASP A 44 -2.85 -6.77 24.81
CA ASP A 44 -1.71 -6.98 23.90
C ASP A 44 -2.07 -6.77 22.41
N ASP A 45 -3.20 -6.12 22.07
CA ASP A 45 -3.58 -5.82 20.68
C ASP A 45 -2.64 -4.76 20.07
N PRO A 46 -1.71 -5.11 19.16
CA PRO A 46 -0.74 -4.15 18.62
C PRO A 46 -1.39 -3.16 17.64
N PHE A 47 -2.66 -3.36 17.29
CA PHE A 47 -3.44 -2.51 16.40
C PHE A 47 -4.42 -1.57 17.14
N ALA A 48 -4.43 -1.60 18.47
CA ALA A 48 -5.24 -0.70 19.29
C ALA A 48 -4.94 0.79 19.00
N GLY A 49 -6.01 1.58 18.84
CA GLY A 49 -5.98 3.01 18.53
C GLY A 49 -5.50 3.39 17.11
N LEU A 50 -5.11 2.43 16.27
CA LEU A 50 -4.58 2.75 14.93
C LEU A 50 -5.64 3.30 13.97
N ALA A 51 -6.90 2.91 14.15
CA ALA A 51 -8.03 3.44 13.37
C ALA A 51 -8.26 4.94 13.67
N ASP A 52 -8.17 5.32 14.94
CA ASP A 52 -8.37 6.69 15.40
C ASP A 52 -7.16 7.58 15.11
N THR A 53 -5.94 7.00 15.16
CA THR A 53 -4.68 7.70 14.90
C THR A 53 -4.45 7.94 13.39
N TYR A 54 -4.86 7.02 12.53
CA TYR A 54 -4.60 7.05 11.08
C TYR A 54 -5.89 6.75 10.28
N PRO A 55 -6.92 7.61 10.36
CA PRO A 55 -8.27 7.27 9.91
C PRO A 55 -8.40 7.13 8.38
N ARG A 56 -7.68 7.91 7.57
CA ARG A 56 -7.70 7.78 6.11
C ARG A 56 -6.91 6.57 5.64
N ALA A 57 -5.79 6.27 6.29
CA ALA A 57 -5.06 5.02 6.07
C ALA A 57 -5.93 3.80 6.40
N TRP A 58 -6.62 3.82 7.56
CA TRP A 58 -7.49 2.73 8.00
C TRP A 58 -8.68 2.53 7.05
N ALA A 59 -9.36 3.60 6.65
CA ALA A 59 -10.45 3.54 5.67
C ALA A 59 -10.00 3.03 4.30
N CYS A 60 -8.79 3.40 3.85
CA CYS A 60 -8.18 2.86 2.64
C CYS A 60 -7.90 1.36 2.75
N LEU A 61 -7.43 0.90 3.91
CA LEU A 61 -7.16 -0.51 4.16
C LEU A 61 -8.44 -1.37 4.29
N ASP A 62 -9.52 -0.88 4.91
CA ASP A 62 -10.80 -1.61 4.93
C ASP A 62 -11.44 -1.68 3.52
N ALA A 63 -11.32 -0.62 2.72
CA ALA A 63 -11.69 -0.64 1.31
C ALA A 63 -10.83 -1.65 0.51
N LEU A 64 -9.52 -1.71 0.76
CA LEU A 64 -8.58 -2.63 0.12
C LEU A 64 -8.86 -4.08 0.52
N GLN A 65 -9.16 -4.34 1.79
CA GLN A 65 -9.65 -5.64 2.28
C GLN A 65 -10.92 -6.03 1.52
N THR A 66 -11.92 -5.15 1.48
CA THR A 66 -13.20 -5.40 0.83
C THR A 66 -13.01 -5.74 -0.66
N CYS A 67 -12.13 -5.03 -1.35
CA CYS A 67 -11.78 -5.29 -2.75
C CYS A 67 -11.05 -6.62 -2.95
N LEU A 68 -10.10 -6.97 -2.06
CA LEU A 68 -9.41 -8.27 -2.04
C LEU A 68 -10.40 -9.43 -1.82
N THR A 69 -11.28 -9.33 -0.83
CA THR A 69 -12.26 -10.39 -0.53
C THR A 69 -13.33 -10.54 -1.62
N GLY A 70 -13.63 -9.46 -2.36
CA GLY A 70 -14.55 -9.48 -3.51
C GLY A 70 -13.93 -9.98 -4.83
N GLY A 71 -12.72 -10.55 -4.82
CA GLY A 71 -12.06 -11.06 -6.04
C GLY A 71 -11.42 -9.97 -6.92
N GLY A 72 -11.12 -8.81 -6.35
CA GLY A 72 -10.48 -7.67 -7.01
C GLY A 72 -11.43 -6.78 -7.82
N GLY A 73 -10.86 -5.83 -8.56
CA GLY A 73 -11.60 -4.78 -9.28
C GLY A 73 -11.39 -3.41 -8.67
N ARG A 74 -12.47 -2.74 -8.27
CA ARG A 74 -12.52 -1.39 -7.67
C ARG A 74 -13.44 -1.41 -6.45
N VAL A 75 -13.03 -0.73 -5.37
CA VAL A 75 -13.92 -0.28 -4.29
C VAL A 75 -13.72 1.23 -4.12
N GLY A 76 -14.81 1.99 -4.22
CA GLY A 76 -14.82 3.41 -3.85
C GLY A 76 -15.09 3.57 -2.36
N TYR A 77 -14.48 4.56 -1.72
CA TYR A 77 -14.70 4.85 -0.30
C TYR A 77 -14.68 6.36 -0.03
N ARG A 78 -15.31 6.78 1.06
CA ARG A 78 -15.22 8.16 1.55
C ARG A 78 -14.04 8.24 2.53
N GLN A 79 -13.09 9.13 2.28
CA GLN A 79 -12.10 9.48 3.29
C GLN A 79 -12.77 10.11 4.52
N PRO A 80 -12.38 9.69 5.73
CA PRO A 80 -12.69 10.43 6.95
C PRO A 80 -12.14 11.86 6.90
N ASP A 81 -12.91 12.77 7.48
CA ASP A 81 -12.42 14.12 7.79
C ASP A 81 -11.56 14.04 9.06
N ALA A 82 -10.43 14.74 9.04
CA ALA A 82 -9.41 14.74 10.10
C ALA A 82 -8.36 15.83 9.79
N PRO A 83 -7.57 16.30 10.78
CA PRO A 83 -6.46 17.23 10.55
C PRO A 83 -5.47 16.72 9.49
N LEU A 84 -4.88 17.62 8.70
CA LEU A 84 -3.77 17.26 7.81
C LEU A 84 -2.54 16.86 8.65
N PRO A 85 -1.89 15.71 8.36
CA PRO A 85 -0.71 15.28 9.09
C PRO A 85 0.49 16.16 8.74
N GLN A 86 1.27 16.51 9.75
CA GLN A 86 2.50 17.29 9.59
C GLN A 86 3.67 16.39 9.14
N LEU A 87 4.69 17.00 8.54
CA LEU A 87 5.95 16.31 8.27
C LEU A 87 6.58 15.82 9.59
N PRO A 88 7.36 14.72 9.57
CA PRO A 88 8.14 14.30 10.73
C PRO A 88 9.09 15.41 11.20
N ASP A 89 9.30 15.55 12.50
CA ASP A 89 10.28 16.52 13.02
C ASP A 89 11.72 15.99 12.94
N ALA A 90 12.70 16.85 13.20
CA ALA A 90 14.12 16.51 13.07
C ALA A 90 14.62 15.40 14.04
N THR A 91 13.86 15.05 15.08
CA THR A 91 14.14 13.90 15.96
C THR A 91 13.55 12.60 15.43
N GLU A 92 12.55 12.69 14.55
CA GLU A 92 11.90 11.58 13.87
C GLU A 92 12.55 11.22 12.53
N VAL A 93 13.53 12.00 12.07
CA VAL A 93 14.33 11.76 10.86
C VAL A 93 15.73 11.27 11.24
N ILE A 94 16.30 10.37 10.43
CA ILE A 94 17.67 9.86 10.58
C ILE A 94 18.43 9.85 9.25
N GLU A 95 19.74 10.03 9.37
CA GLU A 95 20.67 9.57 8.34
C GLU A 95 20.76 8.05 8.43
N ALA A 96 20.05 7.35 7.55
CA ALA A 96 20.34 5.96 7.27
C ALA A 96 21.49 5.88 6.27
N ALA A 97 22.37 4.89 6.40
CA ALA A 97 23.29 4.57 5.32
C ALA A 97 22.49 4.27 4.04
N PRO A 98 22.94 4.74 2.86
CA PRO A 98 22.30 4.37 1.59
C PRO A 98 22.32 2.85 1.46
N ALA A 99 21.22 2.25 0.99
CA ALA A 99 21.17 0.81 0.79
C ALA A 99 22.15 0.43 -0.34
N ASP A 100 23.22 -0.31 0.00
CA ASP A 100 24.46 -0.48 -0.80
C ASP A 100 24.29 -1.00 -2.25
N HIS A 101 23.09 -1.42 -2.65
CA HIS A 101 22.80 -2.04 -3.95
C HIS A 101 21.58 -1.41 -4.67
N LEU A 102 21.31 -0.13 -4.45
CA LEU A 102 20.40 0.67 -5.29
C LEU A 102 21.10 1.92 -5.81
N GLU A 103 21.79 1.76 -6.94
CA GLU A 103 21.90 2.85 -7.91
C GLU A 103 20.49 3.35 -8.19
N MET A 104 20.20 4.61 -7.86
CA MET A 104 18.91 5.22 -8.17
C MET A 104 18.79 5.38 -9.68
N PRO A 105 17.89 4.67 -10.38
CA PRO A 105 17.64 4.95 -11.78
C PRO A 105 16.95 6.30 -11.82
N SER A 106 17.61 7.32 -12.37
CA SER A 106 17.25 8.74 -12.19
C SER A 106 15.78 9.04 -12.46
N ASP A 107 15.21 8.35 -13.45
CA ASP A 107 13.93 8.71 -14.07
C ASP A 107 12.86 7.61 -13.88
N ALA A 108 13.08 6.70 -12.92
CA ALA A 108 12.14 5.64 -12.58
C ALA A 108 11.91 5.51 -11.07
N PHE A 109 10.65 5.63 -10.65
CA PHE A 109 10.20 5.40 -9.27
C PHE A 109 10.30 3.91 -8.87
N THR A 110 11.52 3.39 -8.72
CA THR A 110 11.83 1.99 -8.41
C THR A 110 13.06 1.84 -7.51
N GLY A 111 13.10 2.53 -6.36
CA GLY A 111 14.22 2.38 -5.41
C GLY A 111 13.96 2.74 -3.95
N VAL A 112 12.73 3.08 -3.55
CA VAL A 112 12.48 3.53 -2.17
C VAL A 112 12.48 2.35 -1.20
N VAL A 113 13.57 2.24 -0.42
CA VAL A 113 13.72 1.29 0.68
C VAL A 113 13.55 2.04 2.00
N PHE A 114 12.30 2.26 2.42
CA PHE A 114 12.04 2.78 3.76
C PHE A 114 12.57 1.76 4.78
N SER A 115 13.28 2.20 5.83
CA SER A 115 13.75 1.31 6.88
C SER A 115 12.57 0.53 7.48
N GLY A 116 12.65 -0.81 7.39
CA GLY A 116 11.52 -1.70 7.61
C GLY A 116 11.19 -1.96 9.09
N ILE A 117 12.09 -1.61 10.01
CA ILE A 117 11.98 -1.89 11.45
C ILE A 117 11.98 -0.58 12.26
N ASP A 118 12.89 0.34 11.95
CA ASP A 118 13.01 1.62 12.66
C ASP A 118 11.72 2.46 12.48
N PRO A 119 11.09 2.94 13.58
CA PRO A 119 9.92 3.80 13.49
C PRO A 119 10.20 5.18 12.87
N ARG A 120 11.47 5.63 12.85
CA ARG A 120 11.90 6.91 12.29
C ARG A 120 12.02 6.86 10.76
N PHE A 121 12.11 8.03 10.14
CA PHE A 121 12.19 8.23 8.70
C PHE A 121 13.65 8.37 8.27
N ASP A 122 14.10 7.56 7.33
CA ASP A 122 15.33 7.84 6.58
C ASP A 122 15.13 9.04 5.63
N GLN A 123 16.22 9.70 5.20
CA GLN A 123 16.14 10.89 4.33
C GLN A 123 15.31 10.66 3.05
N ASN A 124 15.44 9.48 2.43
CA ASN A 124 14.64 9.09 1.27
C ASN A 124 13.14 9.02 1.62
N SER A 125 12.79 8.36 2.74
CA SER A 125 11.41 8.34 3.24
C SER A 125 10.85 9.74 3.49
N PHE A 126 11.65 10.64 4.07
CA PHE A 126 11.25 12.01 4.37
C PHE A 126 11.03 12.84 3.10
N HIS A 127 11.94 12.76 2.13
CA HIS A 127 11.84 13.45 0.85
C HIS A 127 10.51 13.16 0.13
N TRP A 128 10.04 11.91 0.13
CA TRP A 128 8.75 11.58 -0.49
C TRP A 128 7.53 12.17 0.23
N LEU A 129 7.62 12.44 1.54
CA LEU A 129 6.58 13.19 2.25
C LEU A 129 6.63 14.67 1.86
N GLU A 130 7.81 15.28 1.71
CA GLU A 130 7.94 16.63 1.20
C GLU A 130 7.36 16.78 -0.22
N VAL A 131 7.70 15.86 -1.13
CA VAL A 131 7.16 15.83 -2.50
C VAL A 131 5.64 15.68 -2.45
N ALA A 132 5.10 14.73 -1.67
CA ALA A 132 3.65 14.56 -1.54
C ALA A 132 2.93 15.80 -0.97
N GLN A 133 3.57 16.58 -0.08
CA GLN A 133 2.99 17.80 0.47
C GLN A 133 3.01 18.98 -0.50
N LYS A 134 4.07 19.07 -1.34
CA LYS A 134 4.30 20.20 -2.25
C LYS A 134 3.63 20.00 -3.61
N GLU A 135 3.52 18.76 -4.09
CA GLU A 135 3.07 18.42 -5.45
C GLU A 135 2.42 17.03 -5.59
N GLY A 136 1.94 16.70 -6.79
CA GLY A 136 1.13 15.52 -7.07
C GLY A 136 1.91 14.21 -7.20
N LEU A 137 2.34 13.62 -6.07
CA LEU A 137 3.11 12.36 -6.05
C LEU A 137 2.34 11.14 -6.62
N MET A 138 3.01 10.37 -7.49
CA MET A 138 2.70 8.97 -7.77
C MET A 138 3.87 8.08 -7.30
N LEU A 139 3.68 7.31 -6.23
CA LEU A 139 4.71 6.40 -5.71
C LEU A 139 4.55 4.99 -6.31
N GLY A 140 5.50 4.59 -7.15
CA GLY A 140 5.65 3.22 -7.64
C GLY A 140 6.46 2.34 -6.66
N LEU A 141 5.99 1.11 -6.39
CA LEU A 141 6.70 0.14 -5.54
C LEU A 141 6.24 -1.30 -5.78
N SER A 142 7.06 -2.30 -5.42
CA SER A 142 6.70 -3.73 -5.60
C SER A 142 5.46 -4.14 -4.81
N SER A 143 5.43 -3.75 -3.53
CA SER A 143 4.38 -4.02 -2.54
C SER A 143 4.46 -3.03 -1.38
N LEU A 144 3.37 -2.83 -0.65
CA LEU A 144 3.30 -1.90 0.49
C LEU A 144 4.33 -2.18 1.60
N SER A 145 4.86 -3.42 1.70
CA SER A 145 5.94 -3.78 2.64
C SER A 145 7.26 -3.03 2.43
N ARG A 146 7.43 -2.33 1.29
CA ARG A 146 8.58 -1.44 1.02
C ARG A 146 8.44 -0.06 1.69
N ILE A 147 7.23 0.33 2.14
CA ILE A 147 6.98 1.56 2.91
C ILE A 147 7.30 1.36 4.39
N SER A 148 6.95 0.20 4.95
CA SER A 148 7.58 -0.37 6.15
C SER A 148 7.06 -1.78 6.40
N ARG A 149 7.71 -2.52 7.31
CA ARG A 149 7.10 -3.66 8.00
C ARG A 149 6.60 -3.28 9.40
N ASN A 150 7.03 -2.13 9.93
CA ASN A 150 6.45 -1.50 11.12
C ASN A 150 5.06 -0.94 10.76
N SER A 151 4.02 -1.47 11.42
CA SER A 151 2.62 -1.14 11.09
C SER A 151 2.24 0.31 11.41
N ARG A 152 2.87 0.95 12.42
CA ARG A 152 2.64 2.37 12.75
C ARG A 152 3.29 3.29 11.72
N LYS A 153 4.55 3.02 11.34
CA LYS A 153 5.24 3.77 10.28
C LYS A 153 4.53 3.63 8.93
N LEU A 154 4.10 2.42 8.57
CA LEU A 154 3.30 2.18 7.36
C LEU A 154 2.00 3.01 7.36
N LEU A 155 1.19 2.93 8.42
CA LEU A 155 -0.06 3.70 8.49
C LEU A 155 0.17 5.21 8.51
N ARG A 156 1.23 5.71 9.18
CA ARG A 156 1.58 7.13 9.16
C ARG A 156 1.93 7.63 7.75
N VAL A 157 2.71 6.86 6.99
CA VAL A 157 3.02 7.20 5.58
C VAL A 157 1.77 7.14 4.70
N LEU A 158 0.93 6.09 4.87
CA LEU A 158 -0.33 6.00 4.13
C LEU A 158 -1.27 7.16 4.46
N GLU A 159 -1.40 7.55 5.73
CA GLU A 159 -2.22 8.69 6.17
C GLU A 159 -1.74 9.99 5.51
N PHE A 160 -0.43 10.22 5.50
CA PHE A 160 0.20 11.38 4.87
C PHE A 160 -0.08 11.43 3.36
N PHE A 161 0.29 10.37 2.63
CA PHE A 161 0.07 10.30 1.19
C PHE A 161 -1.42 10.43 0.82
N LEU A 162 -2.31 9.81 1.58
CA LEU A 162 -3.75 9.89 1.31
C LEU A 162 -4.34 11.27 1.64
N ALA A 163 -3.87 11.95 2.70
CA ALA A 163 -4.31 13.30 3.04
C ALA A 163 -3.91 14.32 1.96
N TYR A 164 -2.69 14.22 1.42
CA TYR A 164 -2.22 15.06 0.31
C TYR A 164 -2.57 14.51 -1.09
N GLN A 165 -3.52 13.56 -1.17
CA GLN A 165 -4.07 13.00 -2.43
C GLN A 165 -3.06 12.28 -3.35
N ALA A 166 -1.89 11.93 -2.83
CA ALA A 166 -0.89 11.14 -3.55
C ALA A 166 -1.42 9.74 -3.92
N ARG A 167 -0.81 9.15 -4.95
CA ARG A 167 -1.28 7.92 -5.59
C ARG A 167 -0.26 6.81 -5.40
N ILE A 168 -0.66 5.70 -4.79
CA ILE A 168 0.26 4.61 -4.43
C ILE A 168 0.02 3.44 -5.38
N LEU A 169 0.98 3.17 -6.26
CA LEU A 169 0.87 2.17 -7.31
C LEU A 169 1.80 0.99 -7.04
N THR A 170 1.20 -0.18 -6.78
CA THR A 170 1.91 -1.45 -6.62
C THR A 170 1.64 -2.41 -7.77
N THR A 171 2.43 -3.48 -7.86
CA THR A 171 2.22 -4.57 -8.83
C THR A 171 0.82 -5.22 -8.78
N ASN A 172 0.03 -5.00 -7.73
CA ASN A 172 -1.31 -5.57 -7.56
C ASN A 172 -2.40 -4.58 -7.17
N TYR A 173 -2.05 -3.38 -6.72
CA TYR A 173 -2.98 -2.42 -6.11
C TYR A 173 -2.69 -1.00 -6.57
N LEU A 174 -3.74 -0.21 -6.85
CA LEU A 174 -3.67 1.25 -6.93
C LEU A 174 -4.50 1.82 -5.78
N LEU A 175 -3.87 2.58 -4.88
CA LEU A 175 -4.55 3.29 -3.80
C LEU A 175 -4.61 4.79 -4.10
N THR A 176 -5.74 5.41 -3.79
CA THR A 176 -6.01 6.85 -3.95
C THR A 176 -6.91 7.33 -2.81
N SER A 177 -7.05 8.65 -2.65
CA SER A 177 -7.95 9.29 -1.67
C SER A 177 -9.46 9.00 -1.83
N LYS A 178 -9.89 8.32 -2.90
CA LYS A 178 -11.32 8.13 -3.26
C LYS A 178 -11.69 6.69 -3.58
N GLU A 179 -10.71 5.90 -3.99
CA GLU A 179 -10.90 4.51 -4.43
C GLU A 179 -9.61 3.70 -4.30
N VAL A 180 -9.81 2.40 -4.13
CA VAL A 180 -8.78 1.38 -4.25
C VAL A 180 -9.10 0.48 -5.43
N TRP A 181 -8.07 0.06 -6.15
CA TRP A 181 -8.17 -0.99 -7.15
C TRP A 181 -7.26 -2.15 -6.79
N VAL A 182 -7.69 -3.35 -7.16
CA VAL A 182 -6.97 -4.61 -6.93
C VAL A 182 -7.00 -5.43 -8.21
N ARG A 183 -5.87 -6.05 -8.56
CA ARG A 183 -5.76 -7.01 -9.68
C ARG A 183 -6.77 -8.14 -9.49
N ARG A 184 -7.61 -8.41 -10.50
CA ARG A 184 -8.54 -9.54 -10.49
C ARG A 184 -7.80 -10.86 -10.70
N HIS A 185 -8.36 -11.95 -10.17
CA HIS A 185 -7.80 -13.31 -10.27
C HIS A 185 -6.48 -13.45 -9.48
N GLU A 186 -5.41 -13.95 -10.11
CA GLU A 186 -4.14 -14.21 -9.43
C GLU A 186 -3.33 -12.91 -9.21
N LEU A 187 -2.75 -12.78 -8.02
CA LEU A 187 -1.88 -11.66 -7.67
C LEU A 187 -0.45 -11.96 -8.12
N VAL A 188 0.19 -10.99 -8.77
CA VAL A 188 1.59 -11.06 -9.16
C VAL A 188 2.46 -11.12 -7.90
N LYS A 189 3.37 -12.09 -7.81
CA LYS A 189 4.36 -12.14 -6.72
C LYS A 189 5.24 -10.87 -6.77
N PRO A 190 5.30 -10.06 -5.69
CA PRO A 190 6.15 -8.87 -5.68
C PRO A 190 7.63 -9.25 -5.77
N ASN A 191 8.32 -8.79 -6.82
CA ASN A 191 9.77 -8.69 -6.85
C ASN A 191 10.16 -7.23 -6.51
N SER A 192 11.16 -7.06 -5.63
CA SER A 192 11.60 -5.75 -5.12
C SER A 192 12.99 -5.34 -5.61
N GLU A 193 13.69 -6.24 -6.30
CA GLU A 193 14.95 -5.99 -7.00
C GLU A 193 14.65 -5.59 -8.46
N ASP A 194 13.73 -6.31 -9.12
CA ASP A 194 13.13 -5.91 -10.39
C ASP A 194 11.59 -5.94 -10.33
N PRO A 195 10.93 -4.81 -10.04
CA PRO A 195 9.46 -4.72 -10.02
C PRO A 195 8.84 -4.63 -11.43
N MET A 196 9.64 -4.38 -12.48
CA MET A 196 9.13 -3.96 -13.78
C MET A 196 8.38 -5.05 -14.57
N PRO A 197 8.76 -6.34 -14.55
CA PRO A 197 7.93 -7.43 -15.05
C PRO A 197 6.56 -7.50 -14.37
N GLY A 198 6.48 -7.13 -13.09
CA GLY A 198 5.24 -7.12 -12.33
C GLY A 198 4.28 -5.99 -12.75
N PHE A 199 4.83 -4.82 -13.12
CA PHE A 199 4.05 -3.74 -13.74
C PHE A 199 3.69 -4.05 -15.20
N ARG A 200 4.61 -4.63 -16.00
CA ARG A 200 4.37 -5.02 -17.39
C ARG A 200 3.29 -6.10 -17.54
N ASN A 201 3.04 -6.92 -16.50
CA ASN A 201 1.91 -7.84 -16.47
C ASN A 201 0.60 -7.07 -16.27
N LEU A 202 -0.18 -6.88 -17.34
CA LEU A 202 -1.49 -6.20 -17.30
C LEU A 202 -2.68 -7.15 -17.02
N THR A 203 -2.47 -8.45 -16.85
CA THR A 203 -3.54 -9.45 -16.70
C THR A 203 -4.34 -9.24 -15.41
N GLY A 204 -5.66 -9.10 -15.51
CA GLY A 204 -6.53 -8.81 -14.36
C GLY A 204 -6.52 -7.34 -13.91
N LEU A 205 -5.73 -6.46 -14.54
CA LEU A 205 -5.85 -5.02 -14.35
C LEU A 205 -7.05 -4.46 -15.14
N SER A 206 -7.71 -3.44 -14.62
CA SER A 206 -8.88 -2.82 -15.27
C SER A 206 -9.01 -1.34 -14.94
N GLY A 207 -9.82 -0.61 -15.72
CA GLY A 207 -10.20 0.78 -15.46
C GLY A 207 -9.02 1.73 -15.21
N ALA A 208 -9.11 2.53 -14.16
CA ALA A 208 -8.07 3.51 -13.81
C ALA A 208 -6.75 2.83 -13.37
N HIS A 209 -6.81 1.64 -12.79
CA HIS A 209 -5.62 0.87 -12.40
C HIS A 209 -4.77 0.52 -13.62
N LYS A 210 -5.38 -0.09 -14.65
CA LYS A 210 -4.68 -0.43 -15.90
C LYS A 210 -4.08 0.83 -16.55
N LYS A 211 -4.87 1.89 -16.73
CA LYS A 211 -4.40 3.16 -17.30
C LYS A 211 -3.23 3.78 -16.53
N THR A 212 -3.24 3.67 -15.20
CA THR A 212 -2.16 4.24 -14.37
C THR A 212 -0.86 3.43 -14.50
N VAL A 213 -0.95 2.10 -14.60
CA VAL A 213 0.22 1.27 -14.92
C VAL A 213 0.74 1.57 -16.33
N GLU A 214 -0.13 1.76 -17.31
CA GLU A 214 0.26 2.13 -18.68
C GLU A 214 0.97 3.51 -18.72
N SER A 215 0.45 4.52 -18.01
CA SER A 215 1.12 5.83 -17.88
C SER A 215 2.45 5.76 -17.14
N TYR A 216 2.51 5.02 -16.03
CA TYR A 216 3.74 4.81 -15.25
C TYR A 216 4.82 4.10 -16.07
N LEU A 217 4.45 3.03 -16.79
CA LEU A 217 5.36 2.34 -17.71
C LEU A 217 5.85 3.26 -18.83
N ALA A 218 5.01 4.16 -19.35
CA ALA A 218 5.41 5.11 -20.38
C ALA A 218 6.41 6.16 -19.85
N GLN A 219 6.18 6.69 -18.63
CA GLN A 219 7.10 7.62 -17.95
C GLN A 219 8.46 6.94 -17.71
N VAL A 220 8.46 5.77 -17.05
CA VAL A 220 9.66 4.96 -16.73
C VAL A 220 10.42 4.46 -17.97
N SER A 221 9.82 4.49 -19.17
CA SER A 221 10.47 4.06 -20.42
C SER A 221 10.96 5.21 -21.30
N GLN A 222 10.79 6.47 -20.89
CA GLN A 222 11.41 7.59 -21.58
C GLN A 222 12.84 7.78 -21.04
N PRO A 223 13.89 7.72 -21.89
CA PRO A 223 15.18 8.27 -21.50
C PRO A 223 15.04 9.80 -21.40
N ASN A 224 15.63 10.42 -20.38
CA ASN A 224 15.76 11.87 -20.35
C ASN A 224 16.56 12.37 -21.56
N GLY A 225 16.16 13.55 -22.06
CA GLY A 225 16.93 14.35 -23.02
C GLY A 225 17.71 15.46 -22.34
#